data_AF-A0A3D2FT10-F1
#
_entry.id   AF-A0A3D2FT10-F1
#
_cell.length_a   1.000
_cell.length_b   1.000
_cell.length_c   1.000
_cell.angle_alpha   90.00
_cell.angle_beta   90.00
_cell.angle_gamma   90.00
#
_symmetry.space_group_name_H-M   'P 1'
#
loop_
_entity.id
_entity.type
_entity.pdbx_description
1 polymer ?
#
loop_
_entity_poly.entity_id
_entity_poly.type
_entity_poly.pdbx_seq_one_letter_code
_entity_poly.pdbx_strand_id
1 'polypeptide(L)'
;ASLAGFGWPDALEAIKASEHLAFEDVERFMHDHKISNEGGRSYFFSKEALVVWTKKNRWTWRDRGIRMNAVSPGPVETPILADFVKTLGARAEEDMSVNDRAGRPDDIAPVVCFLLSDMTHWFRGANLMLDGGMSSHIYQNMHQF
;
A
#
# COMPACT_ATOMS: atom_id res chain seq x y z
N ALA A 1 4.40 0.46 -1.60
CA ALA A 1 3.23 0.69 -0.72
C ALA A 1 2.61 -0.65 -0.36
N SER A 2 1.77 -1.28 -1.20
CA SER A 2 1.15 -2.64 -1.07
C SER A 2 -0.37 -2.50 -1.22
N LEU A 3 -1.06 -3.57 -1.64
CA LEU A 3 -2.52 -3.69 -1.60
C LEU A 3 -3.13 -3.28 -0.25
N ALA A 4 -2.41 -3.54 0.86
CA ALA A 4 -2.79 -3.08 2.20
C ALA A 4 -2.97 -1.55 2.33
N GLY A 5 -2.44 -0.76 1.39
CA GLY A 5 -2.63 0.69 1.33
C GLY A 5 -3.90 1.13 0.61
N PHE A 6 -4.74 0.21 0.13
CA PHE A 6 -5.95 0.50 -0.66
C PHE A 6 -6.94 1.42 0.09
N GLY A 7 -7.16 1.17 1.38
CA GLY A 7 -8.10 1.90 2.25
C GLY A 7 -7.68 3.31 2.67
N TRP A 8 -6.64 3.88 2.04
CA TRP A 8 -6.13 5.21 2.40
C TRP A 8 -7.18 6.34 2.38
N PRO A 9 -8.23 6.34 1.51
CA PRO A 9 -9.24 7.40 1.54
C PRO A 9 -9.99 7.43 2.88
N ASP A 10 -10.28 6.26 3.46
CA ASP A 10 -11.00 6.13 4.73
C ASP A 10 -10.09 6.42 5.93
N ALA A 11 -8.77 6.23 5.78
CA ALA A 11 -7.78 6.53 6.81
C ALA A 11 -7.25 7.98 6.78
N LEU A 12 -7.75 8.84 5.88
CA LEU A 12 -7.14 10.13 5.58
C LEU A 12 -6.99 11.05 6.81
N GLU A 13 -7.97 11.06 7.71
CA GLU A 13 -7.91 11.89 8.93
C GLU A 13 -6.81 11.42 9.88
N ALA A 14 -6.69 10.10 10.11
CA ALA A 14 -5.61 9.53 10.91
C ALA A 14 -4.24 9.78 10.26
N ILE A 15 -4.15 9.69 8.93
CA ILE A 15 -2.90 9.95 8.18
C ILE A 15 -2.47 11.42 8.32
N LYS A 16 -3.39 12.37 8.22
CA LYS A 16 -3.06 13.79 8.44
C LYS A 16 -2.61 14.03 9.88
N ALA A 17 -3.32 13.43 10.85
CA ALA A 17 -2.97 13.57 12.26
C ALA A 17 -1.57 13.00 12.58
N SER A 18 -1.14 11.94 11.87
CA SER A 18 0.17 11.33 12.11
C SER A 18 1.36 12.18 11.65
N GLU A 19 1.16 13.19 10.79
CA GLU A 19 2.25 14.04 10.27
C GLU A 19 2.93 14.89 11.35
N HIS A 20 2.22 15.13 12.47
CA HIS A 20 2.70 15.92 13.59
C HIS A 20 2.81 15.09 14.88
N LEU A 21 2.73 13.76 14.77
CA LEU A 21 2.76 12.86 15.90
C LEU A 21 4.14 12.84 16.55
N ALA A 22 4.22 13.25 17.82
CA ALA A 22 5.39 13.04 18.65
C ALA A 22 5.47 11.57 19.12
N PHE A 23 6.69 11.07 19.33
CA PHE A 23 6.89 9.67 19.73
C PHE A 23 6.20 9.33 21.05
N GLU A 24 6.18 10.27 22.00
CA GLU A 24 5.49 10.13 23.30
C GLU A 24 3.96 10.04 23.21
N ASP A 25 3.37 10.49 22.10
CA ASP A 25 1.92 10.48 21.89
C ASP A 25 1.42 9.25 21.10
N VAL A 26 2.32 8.35 20.69
CA VAL A 26 1.99 7.22 19.80
C VAL A 26 0.91 6.31 20.39
N GLU A 27 0.97 6.00 21.69
CA GLU A 27 -0.05 5.14 22.32
C GLU A 27 -1.45 5.78 22.28
N ARG A 28 -1.54 7.08 22.61
CA ARG A 28 -2.80 7.84 22.54
C ARG A 28 -3.32 7.89 21.11
N PHE A 29 -2.44 8.20 20.15
CA PHE A 29 -2.78 8.23 18.74
C PHE A 29 -3.32 6.88 18.24
N MET A 30 -2.66 5.78 18.61
CA MET A 30 -3.09 4.44 18.24
C MET A 30 -4.48 4.11 18.81
N HIS A 31 -4.72 4.48 20.07
CA HIS A 31 -6.02 4.34 20.70
C HIS A 31 -7.10 5.15 19.97
N ASP A 32 -6.88 6.44 19.76
CA ASP A 32 -7.87 7.38 19.21
C ASP A 32 -8.23 7.06 17.76
N HIS A 33 -7.27 6.55 16.99
CA HIS A 33 -7.47 6.16 15.59
C HIS A 33 -7.70 4.65 15.39
N LYS A 34 -7.86 3.88 16.46
CA LYS A 34 -8.11 2.42 16.44
C LYS A 34 -7.07 1.66 15.62
N ILE A 35 -5.80 2.00 15.79
CA ILE A 35 -4.67 1.35 15.13
C ILE A 35 -4.12 0.29 16.08
N SER A 36 -4.38 -0.98 15.76
CA SER A 36 -3.93 -2.13 16.55
C SER A 36 -3.23 -3.17 15.66
N ASN A 37 -2.69 -4.23 16.24
CA ASN A 37 -2.19 -5.37 15.48
C ASN A 37 -3.31 -6.32 15.04
N GLU A 38 -4.53 -6.14 15.55
CA GLU A 38 -5.68 -6.96 15.19
C GLU A 38 -6.00 -6.81 13.69
N GLY A 39 -6.17 -7.95 13.00
CA GLY A 39 -6.42 -7.97 11.55
C GLY A 39 -5.34 -7.28 10.70
N GLY A 40 -4.13 -7.05 11.24
CA GLY A 40 -3.05 -6.35 10.54
C GLY A 40 -3.26 -4.84 10.40
N ARG A 41 -4.14 -4.21 11.18
CA ARG A 41 -4.51 -2.79 11.03
C ARG A 41 -3.32 -1.82 11.08
N SER A 42 -2.35 -2.05 11.98
CA SER A 42 -1.11 -1.27 12.10
C SER A 42 -0.27 -1.32 10.82
N TYR A 43 -0.15 -2.51 10.23
CA TYR A 43 0.50 -2.71 8.94
C TYR A 43 -0.25 -1.96 7.83
N PHE A 44 -1.58 -2.05 7.79
CA PHE A 44 -2.39 -1.34 6.79
C PHE A 44 -2.22 0.17 6.88
N PHE A 45 -2.31 0.72 8.09
CA PHE A 45 -2.11 2.14 8.33
C PHE A 45 -0.75 2.61 7.82
N SER A 46 0.31 1.83 8.05
CA SER A 46 1.64 2.15 7.54
C SER A 46 1.68 2.23 6.01
N LYS A 47 0.95 1.36 5.31
CA LYS A 47 0.91 1.34 3.83
C LYS A 47 0.00 2.41 3.27
N GLU A 48 -1.14 2.68 3.91
CA GLU A 48 -2.04 3.78 3.59
C GLU A 48 -1.31 5.13 3.70
N ALA A 49 -0.59 5.35 4.81
CA ALA A 49 0.22 6.54 5.03
C ALA A 49 1.30 6.70 3.94
N LEU A 50 1.98 5.62 3.54
CA LEU A 50 2.97 5.67 2.45
C LEU A 50 2.36 6.06 1.09
N VAL A 51 1.14 5.60 0.77
CA VAL A 51 0.43 5.99 -0.45
C VAL A 51 0.12 7.48 -0.45
N VAL A 52 -0.43 7.99 0.66
CA VAL A 52 -0.75 9.42 0.80
C VAL A 52 0.52 10.27 0.80
N TRP A 53 1.55 9.85 1.53
CA TRP A 53 2.84 10.53 1.55
C TRP A 53 3.44 10.62 0.14
N THR A 54 3.33 9.56 -0.66
CA THR A 54 3.76 9.54 -2.06
C THR A 54 3.01 10.58 -2.90
N LYS A 55 1.69 10.64 -2.77
CA LYS A 55 0.84 11.60 -3.49
C LYS A 55 1.15 13.04 -3.07
N LYS A 56 1.32 13.28 -1.77
CA LYS A 56 1.63 14.59 -1.19
C LYS A 56 3.00 15.10 -1.65
N ASN A 57 4.00 14.23 -1.68
CA ASN A 57 5.40 14.60 -1.97
C ASN A 57 5.82 14.43 -3.44
N ARG A 58 4.88 14.23 -4.36
CA ARG A 58 5.15 14.01 -5.79
C ARG A 58 5.98 15.11 -6.48
N TRP A 59 6.04 16.30 -5.88
CA TRP A 59 6.78 17.46 -6.39
C TRP A 59 8.00 17.86 -5.53
N THR A 60 8.21 17.23 -4.37
CA THR A 60 9.19 17.66 -3.36
C THR A 60 10.61 17.78 -3.91
N TRP A 61 10.98 16.97 -4.91
CA TRP A 61 12.30 16.98 -5.53
C TRP A 61 12.29 17.27 -7.03
N ARG A 62 11.25 17.98 -7.51
CA ARG A 62 11.11 18.34 -8.92
C ARG A 62 12.32 19.09 -9.46
N ASP A 63 12.86 20.03 -8.68
CA ASP A 63 13.99 20.87 -9.09
C ASP A 63 15.30 20.06 -9.24
N ARG A 64 15.33 18.86 -8.67
CA ARG A 64 16.43 17.89 -8.81
C ARG A 64 16.18 16.88 -9.95
N GLY A 65 15.11 17.04 -10.71
CA GLY A 65 14.69 16.08 -11.74
C GLY A 65 14.14 14.77 -11.18
N ILE A 66 13.93 14.65 -9.86
CA ILE A 66 13.48 13.40 -9.24
C ILE A 66 11.94 13.29 -9.29
N ARG A 67 11.46 12.07 -9.57
CA ARG A 67 10.04 11.70 -9.52
C ARG A 67 9.79 10.79 -8.33
N MET A 68 8.60 10.87 -7.76
CA MET A 68 8.16 9.98 -6.68
C MET A 68 6.88 9.28 -7.11
N ASN A 69 6.88 7.95 -7.06
CA ASN A 69 5.75 7.07 -7.35
C ASN A 69 5.83 5.86 -6.42
N ALA A 70 4.74 5.13 -6.27
CA ALA A 70 4.65 3.91 -5.50
C ALA A 70 4.24 2.74 -6.39
N VAL A 71 4.77 1.55 -6.07
CA VAL A 71 4.26 0.26 -6.55
C VAL A 71 3.61 -0.44 -5.36
N SER A 72 2.42 -0.98 -5.58
CA SER A 72 1.60 -1.65 -4.58
C SER A 72 1.31 -3.09 -5.00
N PRO A 73 2.18 -4.02 -4.62
CA PRO A 73 1.95 -5.42 -4.89
C PRO A 73 0.88 -6.01 -3.98
N GLY A 74 0.25 -7.08 -4.46
CA GLY A 74 -0.48 -8.06 -3.64
C GLY A 74 0.49 -8.95 -2.85
N PRO A 75 0.06 -10.14 -2.40
CA PRO A 75 0.94 -11.16 -1.82
C PRO A 75 2.02 -11.59 -2.84
N VAL A 76 3.27 -11.61 -2.38
CA VAL A 76 4.43 -12.02 -3.19
C VAL A 76 5.22 -13.10 -2.46
N GLU A 77 5.62 -14.14 -3.21
CA GLU A 77 6.47 -15.25 -2.77
C GLU A 77 7.83 -14.73 -2.30
N THR A 78 7.89 -14.48 -1.00
CA THR A 78 9.05 -13.99 -0.28
C THR A 78 9.08 -14.69 1.08
N PRO A 79 10.23 -14.72 1.79
CA PRO A 79 10.30 -15.36 3.10
C PRO A 79 9.28 -14.84 4.13
N ILE A 80 8.78 -13.61 3.97
CA ILE A 80 7.78 -13.00 4.86
C ILE A 80 6.34 -13.47 4.60
N LEU A 81 6.07 -14.16 3.48
CA LEU A 81 4.70 -14.53 3.10
C LEU A 81 4.01 -15.41 4.15
N ALA A 82 4.76 -16.31 4.80
CA ALA A 82 4.21 -17.17 5.85
C ALA A 82 3.71 -16.36 7.06
N ASP A 83 4.50 -15.36 7.49
CA ASP A 83 4.11 -14.46 8.60
C ASP A 83 2.92 -13.59 8.22
N PHE A 84 2.85 -13.18 6.95
CA PHE A 84 1.74 -12.40 6.41
C PHE A 84 0.42 -13.18 6.44
N VAL A 85 0.42 -14.43 5.97
CA VAL A 85 -0.75 -15.33 6.01
C VAL A 85 -1.21 -15.54 7.45
N LYS A 86 -0.27 -15.80 8.37
CA LYS A 86 -0.59 -15.98 9.79
C LYS A 86 -1.22 -14.73 10.42
N THR A 87 -0.76 -13.54 10.04
CA THR A 87 -1.24 -12.27 10.59
C THR A 87 -2.62 -11.89 10.06
N LEU A 88 -2.92 -12.21 8.79
CA LEU A 88 -4.18 -11.86 8.15
C LEU A 88 -5.27 -12.92 8.29
N GLY A 89 -4.92 -14.18 8.59
CA GLY A 89 -5.87 -15.26 8.84
C GLY A 89 -6.86 -15.46 7.69
N ALA A 90 -8.16 -15.44 7.99
CA ALA A 90 -9.24 -15.65 7.01
C ALA A 90 -9.18 -14.70 5.80
N ARG A 91 -8.63 -13.49 5.97
CA ARG A 91 -8.48 -12.54 4.86
C ARG A 91 -7.41 -12.98 3.87
N ALA A 92 -6.36 -13.66 4.32
CA ALA A 92 -5.38 -14.25 3.41
C ALA A 92 -5.99 -15.38 2.58
N GLU A 93 -6.91 -16.16 3.17
CA GLU A 93 -7.65 -17.21 2.45
C GLU A 93 -8.59 -16.62 1.39
N GLU A 94 -9.30 -15.54 1.73
CA GLU A 94 -10.13 -14.78 0.79
C GLU A 94 -9.27 -14.23 -0.37
N ASP A 95 -8.19 -13.52 -0.06
CA ASP A 95 -7.27 -12.97 -1.06
C ASP A 95 -6.66 -14.06 -1.97
N MET A 96 -6.41 -15.26 -1.44
CA MET A 96 -5.94 -16.42 -2.21
C MET A 96 -7.02 -17.04 -3.09
N SER A 97 -8.30 -16.88 -2.75
CA SER A 97 -9.42 -17.44 -3.53
C SER A 97 -9.74 -16.65 -4.80
N VAL A 98 -9.35 -15.37 -4.85
CA VAL A 98 -9.58 -14.46 -5.98
C VAL A 98 -8.36 -14.22 -6.85
N ASN A 99 -7.22 -14.81 -6.51
CA ASN A 99 -5.98 -14.63 -7.26
C ASN A 99 -5.42 -15.97 -7.74
N ASP A 100 -4.98 -16.05 -8.99
CA ASP A 100 -4.51 -17.29 -9.61
C ASP A 100 -3.28 -17.89 -8.92
N ARG A 101 -2.39 -17.01 -8.43
CA ARG A 101 -1.18 -17.37 -7.67
C ARG A 101 -0.61 -16.17 -6.93
N ALA A 102 0.20 -16.41 -5.89
CA ALA A 102 1.05 -15.35 -5.35
C ALA A 102 1.98 -14.78 -6.44
N GLY A 103 2.23 -13.46 -6.37
CA GLY A 103 3.20 -12.81 -7.23
C GLY A 103 4.62 -13.32 -6.94
N ARG A 104 5.53 -13.19 -7.89
CA ARG A 104 6.96 -13.44 -7.71
C ARG A 104 7.71 -12.10 -7.78
N PRO A 105 8.90 -11.98 -7.19
CA PRO A 105 9.72 -10.77 -7.37
C PRO A 105 9.91 -10.38 -8.84
N ASP A 106 10.00 -11.38 -9.73
CA ASP A 106 10.10 -11.21 -11.18
C ASP A 106 8.86 -10.59 -11.83
N ASP A 107 7.67 -10.67 -11.19
CA ASP A 107 6.48 -9.97 -11.66
C ASP A 107 6.52 -8.48 -11.28
N ILE A 108 7.22 -8.14 -10.18
CA ILE A 108 7.29 -6.77 -9.64
C ILE A 108 8.43 -5.97 -10.27
N ALA A 109 9.60 -6.59 -10.43
CA ALA A 109 10.81 -5.92 -10.89
C ALA A 109 10.66 -5.19 -12.23
N PRO A 110 9.99 -5.73 -13.28
CA PRO A 110 9.84 -5.04 -14.55
C PRO A 110 9.11 -3.69 -14.43
N VAL A 111 8.10 -3.59 -13.57
CA VAL A 111 7.34 -2.35 -13.36
C VAL A 111 8.16 -1.32 -12.59
N VAL A 112 8.98 -1.77 -11.64
CA VAL A 112 9.95 -0.89 -10.98
C VAL A 112 10.97 -0.35 -11.99
N CYS A 113 11.52 -1.21 -12.85
CA CYS A 113 12.44 -0.79 -13.91
C CYS A 113 11.78 0.21 -14.88
N PHE A 114 10.53 -0.02 -15.28
CA PHE A 114 9.76 0.91 -16.10
C PHE A 114 9.59 2.29 -15.41
N LEU A 115 9.24 2.30 -14.13
CA LEU A 115 9.14 3.54 -13.36
C LEU A 115 10.46 4.28 -13.19
N LEU A 116 11.60 3.57 -13.23
CA LEU A 116 12.93 4.16 -13.15
C LEU A 116 13.47 4.61 -14.51
N SER A 117 12.84 4.22 -15.62
CA SER A 117 13.28 4.59 -16.97
C SER A 117 12.76 5.96 -17.42
N ASP A 118 13.33 6.47 -18.52
CA ASP A 118 12.91 7.71 -19.18
C ASP A 118 11.53 7.60 -19.85
N MET A 119 10.96 6.40 -19.97
CA MET A 119 9.62 6.21 -20.54
C MET A 119 8.51 6.78 -19.63
N THR A 120 8.82 7.12 -18.37
CA THR A 120 7.83 7.49 -17.36
C THR A 120 7.97 8.92 -16.85
N HIS A 121 8.54 9.84 -17.63
CA HIS A 121 8.73 11.25 -17.23
C HIS A 121 7.44 11.95 -16.75
N TRP A 122 6.28 11.51 -17.22
CA TRP A 122 4.98 12.07 -16.83
C TRP A 122 4.36 11.44 -15.57
N PHE A 123 4.91 10.33 -15.05
CA PHE A 123 4.44 9.70 -13.82
C PHE A 123 4.92 10.46 -12.58
N ARG A 124 3.98 11.02 -11.80
CA ARG A 124 4.25 11.67 -10.51
C ARG A 124 3.13 11.42 -9.52
N GLY A 125 3.46 10.87 -8.35
CA GLY A 125 2.50 10.54 -7.29
C GLY A 125 1.59 9.36 -7.64
N ALA A 126 1.93 8.60 -8.69
CA ALA A 126 1.17 7.42 -9.07
C ALA A 126 1.34 6.32 -8.01
N ASN A 127 0.28 5.54 -7.80
CA ASN A 127 0.35 4.27 -7.07
C ASN A 127 -0.07 3.17 -8.06
N LEU A 128 0.90 2.43 -8.57
CA LEU A 128 0.65 1.34 -9.51
C LEU A 128 0.31 0.07 -8.75
N MET A 129 -0.92 -0.41 -8.90
CA MET A 129 -1.35 -1.70 -8.35
C MET A 129 -0.76 -2.83 -9.19
N LEU A 130 -0.15 -3.81 -8.51
CA LEU A 130 0.52 -4.94 -9.16
C LEU A 130 0.25 -6.22 -8.38
N ASP A 131 -1.01 -6.60 -8.36
CA ASP A 131 -1.61 -7.45 -7.34
C ASP A 131 -2.50 -8.56 -7.92
N GLY A 132 -2.27 -8.95 -9.18
CA GLY A 132 -3.07 -10.00 -9.83
C GLY A 132 -4.55 -9.65 -10.04
N GLY A 133 -4.94 -8.38 -9.86
CA GLY A 133 -6.33 -7.94 -9.99
C GLY A 133 -7.11 -7.93 -8.68
N MET A 134 -6.49 -8.20 -7.54
CA MET A 134 -7.15 -8.15 -6.22
C MET A 134 -7.77 -6.77 -5.92
N SER A 135 -7.05 -5.67 -6.18
CA SER A 135 -7.65 -4.34 -6.00
C SER A 135 -8.84 -4.10 -6.91
N SER A 136 -8.80 -4.60 -8.15
CA SER A 136 -9.95 -4.54 -9.06
C SER A 136 -11.12 -5.36 -8.54
N HIS A 137 -10.88 -6.55 -7.98
CA HIS A 137 -11.92 -7.36 -7.33
C HIS A 137 -12.56 -6.62 -6.14
N ILE A 138 -11.75 -5.96 -5.30
CA ILE A 138 -12.26 -5.14 -4.20
C ILE A 138 -13.13 -3.98 -4.74
N TYR A 139 -12.67 -3.25 -5.77
CA TYR A 139 -13.46 -2.19 -6.38
C TYR A 139 -14.78 -2.72 -6.96
N GLN A 140 -14.72 -3.88 -7.62
CA GLN A 140 -15.88 -4.52 -8.20
C GLN A 140 -16.92 -4.86 -7.12
N ASN A 141 -16.49 -5.45 -6.00
CA ASN A 141 -17.38 -5.73 -4.88
C ASN A 141 -17.94 -4.45 -4.23
N MET A 142 -17.12 -3.40 -4.11
CA MET A 142 -17.53 -2.11 -3.53
C MET A 142 -18.57 -1.38 -4.38
N HIS A 143 -18.49 -1.51 -5.71
CA HIS A 143 -19.28 -0.71 -6.65
C HIS A 143 -20.27 -1.53 -7.49
N GLN A 144 -20.24 -2.86 -7.38
CA GLN A 144 -21.18 -3.81 -8.00
C GLN A 144 -21.23 -3.71 -9.55
N PHE A 145 -20.10 -3.91 -10.24
CA PHE A 145 -19.99 -3.85 -11.72
C PHE A 145 -19.38 -5.09 -12.40
#